data_AF-A0A2H6GRD6-F1
#
_entry.id   AF-A0A2H6GRD6-F1
#
_cell.length_a   1.000
_cell.length_b   1.000
_cell.length_c   1.000
_cell.angle_alpha   90.00
_cell.angle_beta   90.00
_cell.angle_gamma   90.00
#
_symmetry.space_group_name_H-M   'P 1'
#
loop_
_entity.id
_entity.type
_entity.pdbx_description
1 polymer ?
#
loop_
_entity_poly.entity_id
_entity_poly.type
_entity_poly.pdbx_seq_one_letter_code
_entity_poly.pdbx_strand_id
1 'polypeptide(L)'
;MTRKLSILLKDYGIRNFMIAVFFIFVLTAVLLLFELDSKTFNFIEGIYWLTLGVFVLTLLKATPHKYKRLALFTSLILILFSITDFIEIGTGAYWIPWWLLVWNIICVSGLILSLAWYIKLRYSY
;
A
#
# COMPACT_ATOMS: atom_id res chain seq x y z
N MET A 1 26.24 10.37 18.75
CA MET A 1 25.28 10.51 17.63
C MET A 1 24.42 11.74 17.89
N THR A 2 24.54 12.79 17.07
CA THR A 2 23.89 14.10 17.33
C THR A 2 22.39 14.05 17.02
N ARG A 3 21.58 14.75 17.81
CA ARG A 3 20.11 14.83 17.69
C ARG A 3 19.65 15.21 16.27
N LYS A 4 20.47 15.96 15.53
CA LYS A 4 20.28 16.33 14.12
C LYS A 4 20.37 15.13 13.16
N LEU A 5 21.32 14.22 13.37
CA LEU A 5 21.52 13.03 12.55
C LEU A 5 20.39 12.01 12.73
N SER A 6 19.84 11.88 13.95
CA SER A 6 18.70 11.00 14.18
C SER A 6 17.41 11.52 13.53
N ILE A 7 17.21 12.83 13.48
CA ILE A 7 16.07 13.46 12.77
C ILE A 7 16.21 13.27 11.26
N LEU A 8 17.41 13.47 10.72
CA LEU A 8 17.71 13.28 9.29
C LEU A 8 17.46 11.84 8.82
N LEU A 9 17.91 10.84 9.58
CA LEU A 9 17.67 9.42 9.27
C LEU A 9 16.18 9.05 9.36
N LYS A 10 15.46 9.68 10.29
CA LYS A 10 14.01 9.48 10.49
C LYS A 10 13.20 10.06 9.33
N ASP A 11 13.56 11.24 8.87
CA ASP A 11 12.96 11.89 7.69
C ASP A 11 13.31 11.15 6.39
N TYR A 12 14.53 10.60 6.28
CA TYR A 12 14.93 9.76 5.15
C TYR A 12 14.08 8.49 5.05
N GLY A 13 13.83 7.80 6.17
CA GLY A 13 13.04 6.56 6.18
C GLY A 13 11.58 6.77 5.74
N ILE A 14 10.98 7.89 6.15
CA ILE A 14 9.61 8.26 5.77
C ILE A 14 9.52 8.69 4.30
N ARG A 15 10.49 9.48 3.84
CA ARG A 15 10.56 9.92 2.43
C ARG A 15 10.73 8.72 1.50
N ASN A 16 11.54 7.74 1.87
CA ASN A 16 11.73 6.51 1.09
C ASN A 16 10.47 5.62 1.08
N PHE A 17 9.71 5.57 2.17
CA PHE A 17 8.42 4.88 2.21
C PHE A 17 7.41 5.50 1.22
N MET A 18 7.34 6.83 1.17
CA MET A 18 6.49 7.52 0.19
C MET A 18 6.96 7.36 -1.26
N ILE A 19 8.27 7.41 -1.49
CA ILE A 19 8.84 7.15 -2.82
C ILE A 19 8.47 5.73 -3.27
N ALA A 20 8.46 4.76 -2.36
CA ALA A 20 7.97 3.42 -2.66
C ALA A 20 6.47 3.43 -3.04
N VAL A 21 5.62 4.19 -2.32
CA VAL A 21 4.19 4.39 -2.66
C VAL A 21 3.95 5.12 -3.99
N PHE A 22 4.88 5.98 -4.41
CA PHE A 22 4.81 6.61 -5.73
C PHE A 22 5.26 5.67 -6.85
N PHE A 23 6.36 4.93 -6.62
CA PHE A 23 6.78 3.84 -7.51
C PHE A 23 5.73 2.74 -7.63
N ILE A 24 4.91 2.55 -6.60
CA ILE A 24 3.76 1.65 -6.59
C ILE A 24 2.78 1.98 -7.72
N PHE A 25 2.35 3.24 -7.83
CA PHE A 25 1.46 3.65 -8.91
C PHE A 25 2.09 3.48 -10.29
N VAL A 26 3.39 3.76 -10.41
CA VAL A 26 4.13 3.61 -11.68
C VAL A 26 4.26 2.13 -12.07
N LEU A 27 4.53 1.23 -11.12
CA LEU A 27 4.65 -0.20 -11.42
C LEU A 27 3.31 -0.82 -11.81
N THR A 28 2.20 -0.47 -11.13
CA THR A 28 0.86 -0.89 -11.57
C THR A 28 0.51 -0.34 -12.95
N ALA A 29 0.86 0.92 -13.25
CA ALA A 29 0.66 1.49 -14.58
C ALA A 29 1.50 0.77 -15.65
N VAL A 30 2.70 0.31 -15.30
CA VAL A 30 3.57 -0.49 -16.19
C VAL A 30 3.01 -1.89 -16.40
N LEU A 31 2.47 -2.55 -15.37
CA LEU A 31 1.82 -3.86 -15.52
C LEU A 31 0.58 -3.78 -16.43
N LEU A 32 -0.14 -2.65 -16.40
CA LEU A 32 -1.26 -2.33 -17.31
C LEU A 32 -0.84 -2.15 -18.78
N LEU A 33 0.45 -1.93 -19.06
CA LEU A 33 0.97 -1.80 -20.43
C LEU A 33 1.35 -3.15 -21.06
N PHE A 34 1.48 -4.21 -20.26
CA PHE A 34 1.67 -5.56 -20.78
C PHE A 34 0.29 -6.17 -21.05
N GLU A 35 0.08 -6.72 -22.26
CA GLU A 35 -1.15 -7.44 -22.65
C GLU A 35 -1.27 -8.79 -21.92
N LEU A 36 -1.28 -8.76 -20.58
CA LEU A 36 -1.39 -9.93 -19.74
C LEU A 36 -2.84 -10.43 -19.69
N ASP A 37 -3.00 -11.75 -19.63
CA ASP A 37 -4.27 -12.35 -19.27
C ASP A 37 -4.70 -11.89 -17.87
N SER A 38 -6.01 -11.66 -17.70
CA SER A 38 -6.63 -11.17 -16.46
C SER A 38 -6.18 -11.93 -15.21
N LYS A 39 -6.02 -13.26 -15.28
CA LYS A 39 -5.59 -14.07 -14.12
C LYS A 39 -4.13 -13.84 -13.77
N THR A 40 -3.29 -13.70 -14.79
CA THR A 40 -1.85 -13.45 -14.59
C THR A 40 -1.63 -12.07 -14.01
N PHE A 41 -2.35 -11.08 -14.54
CA PHE A 41 -2.34 -9.71 -14.03
C PHE A 41 -2.74 -9.67 -12.54
N ASN A 42 -3.90 -10.22 -12.20
CA ASN A 42 -4.39 -10.26 -10.81
C ASN A 42 -3.49 -11.06 -9.87
N PHE A 43 -2.84 -12.13 -10.34
CA PHE A 43 -1.89 -12.88 -9.53
C PHE A 43 -0.64 -12.06 -9.18
N ILE A 44 -0.06 -11.38 -10.18
CA ILE A 44 1.09 -10.51 -9.99
C ILE A 44 0.71 -9.34 -9.07
N GLU A 45 -0.45 -8.74 -9.31
CA GLU A 45 -0.97 -7.63 -8.51
C GLU A 45 -1.22 -8.04 -7.05
N GLY A 46 -1.85 -9.18 -6.81
CA GLY A 46 -2.05 -9.72 -5.46
C GLY A 46 -0.74 -9.97 -4.72
N ILE A 47 0.24 -10.63 -5.36
CA ILE A 47 1.58 -10.83 -4.77
C ILE A 47 2.25 -9.51 -4.43
N TYR A 48 2.10 -8.53 -5.32
CA TYR A 48 2.69 -7.22 -5.15
C TYR A 48 2.15 -6.50 -3.91
N TRP A 49 0.83 -6.38 -3.80
CA TRP A 49 0.17 -5.74 -2.66
C TRP A 49 0.46 -6.47 -1.35
N LEU A 50 0.45 -7.80 -1.37
CA LEU A 50 0.76 -8.61 -0.19
C LEU A 50 2.20 -8.37 0.29
N THR A 51 3.16 -8.39 -0.62
CA THR A 51 4.58 -8.19 -0.31
C THR A 51 4.81 -6.82 0.32
N LEU A 52 4.17 -5.78 -0.22
CA LEU A 52 4.24 -4.43 0.34
C LEU A 52 3.61 -4.35 1.72
N GLY A 53 2.41 -4.90 1.89
CA GLY A 53 1.71 -4.92 3.17
C GLY A 53 2.54 -5.59 4.27
N VAL A 54 3.12 -6.75 3.95
CA VAL A 54 4.03 -7.50 4.86
C VAL A 54 5.32 -6.72 5.11
N PHE A 55 5.94 -6.15 4.08
CA PHE A 55 7.15 -5.35 4.23
C PHE A 55 6.92 -4.17 5.19
N VAL A 56 5.80 -3.45 5.05
CA VAL A 56 5.44 -2.37 5.97
C VAL A 56 5.22 -2.88 7.40
N LEU A 57 4.60 -4.06 7.60
CA LEU A 57 4.49 -4.68 8.93
C LEU A 57 5.87 -4.90 9.55
N THR A 58 6.82 -5.45 8.79
CA THR A 58 8.17 -5.73 9.31
C THR A 58 8.91 -4.45 9.73
N LEU A 59 8.60 -3.33 9.08
CA LEU A 59 9.16 -2.02 9.40
C LEU A 59 8.46 -1.29 10.56
N LEU A 60 7.36 -1.81 11.13
CA LEU A 60 6.62 -1.14 12.20
C LEU A 60 7.48 -0.85 13.44
N LYS A 61 8.43 -1.74 13.76
CA LYS A 61 9.33 -1.54 14.92
C LYS A 61 10.25 -0.34 14.71
N ALA A 62 10.76 -0.16 13.49
CA ALA A 62 11.64 0.95 13.10
C ALA A 62 10.86 2.26 12.80
N THR A 63 9.55 2.16 12.57
CA THR A 63 8.71 3.31 12.23
C THR A 63 8.56 4.27 13.44
N PRO A 64 8.71 5.59 13.25
CA PRO A 64 8.52 6.57 14.32
C PRO A 64 7.12 6.49 14.92
N HIS A 65 6.99 6.66 16.23
CA HIS A 65 5.70 6.57 16.93
C HIS A 65 4.57 7.39 16.25
N LYS A 66 4.91 8.59 15.75
CA LYS A 66 3.99 9.48 15.00
C LYS A 66 3.34 8.81 13.78
N TYR A 67 4.06 7.93 13.08
CA TYR A 67 3.59 7.25 11.86
C TYR A 67 3.22 5.79 12.08
N LYS A 68 3.43 5.21 13.28
CA LYS A 68 3.17 3.78 13.52
C LYS A 68 1.73 3.37 13.24
N ARG A 69 0.75 4.17 13.68
CA ARG A 69 -0.68 3.90 13.43
C ARG A 69 -1.01 3.95 11.95
N LEU A 70 -0.49 4.96 11.24
CA LEU A 70 -0.62 5.09 9.80
C LEU A 70 0.01 3.89 9.08
N ALA A 71 1.23 3.52 9.43
CA ALA A 71 1.93 2.39 8.81
C ALA A 71 1.19 1.07 9.03
N LEU A 72 0.68 0.83 10.24
CA LEU A 72 -0.13 -0.36 10.54
C LEU A 72 -1.42 -0.37 9.71
N PHE A 73 -2.13 0.76 9.67
CA PHE A 73 -3.37 0.89 8.91
C PHE A 73 -3.14 0.65 7.40
N THR A 74 -2.15 1.33 6.80
CA THR A 74 -1.80 1.15 5.38
C THR A 74 -1.41 -0.29 5.08
N SER A 75 -0.63 -0.91 5.96
CA SER A 75 -0.23 -2.32 5.80
C SER A 75 -1.45 -3.25 5.77
N LEU A 76 -2.38 -3.10 6.72
CA LEU A 76 -3.58 -3.93 6.76
C LEU A 76 -4.44 -3.74 5.51
N ILE A 77 -4.59 -2.49 5.03
CA ILE A 77 -5.32 -2.21 3.79
C ILE A 77 -4.65 -2.87 2.59
N LEU A 78 -3.32 -2.80 2.46
CA LEU A 78 -2.58 -3.44 1.35
C LEU A 78 -2.75 -4.97 1.36
N ILE A 79 -2.68 -5.60 2.54
CA ILE A 79 -2.91 -7.05 2.66
C ILE A 79 -4.36 -7.39 2.31
N LEU A 80 -5.33 -6.61 2.79
CA LEU A 80 -6.74 -6.83 2.46
C LEU A 80 -7.03 -6.60 0.97
N PHE A 81 -6.33 -5.68 0.32
CA PHE A 81 -6.45 -5.45 -1.11
C PHE A 81 -5.85 -6.62 -1.91
N SER A 82 -4.69 -7.16 -1.51
CA SER A 82 -4.15 -8.36 -2.16
C SER A 82 -5.09 -9.57 -2.17
N ILE A 83 -5.96 -9.67 -1.16
CA ILE A 83 -6.94 -10.75 -1.06
C ILE A 83 -8.03 -10.57 -2.12
N THR A 84 -8.42 -9.34 -2.46
CA THR A 84 -9.42 -9.12 -3.50
C THR A 84 -8.90 -9.59 -4.85
N ASP A 85 -7.64 -9.29 -5.20
CA ASP A 85 -7.02 -9.77 -6.45
C ASP A 85 -7.00 -11.30 -6.56
N PHE A 86 -6.66 -12.01 -5.47
CA PHE A 86 -6.67 -13.48 -5.47
C PHE A 86 -8.08 -14.06 -5.62
N ILE A 87 -9.10 -13.39 -5.07
CA ILE A 87 -10.51 -13.78 -5.28
C ILE A 87 -10.90 -13.55 -6.75
N GLU A 88 -10.46 -12.45 -7.35
CA GLU A 88 -10.75 -12.12 -8.75
C GLU A 88 -10.19 -13.13 -9.76
N ILE A 89 -9.09 -13.81 -9.44
CA ILE A 89 -8.57 -14.92 -10.27
C ILE A 89 -9.62 -16.05 -10.38
N GLY A 90 -10.34 -16.32 -9.29
CA GLY A 90 -11.35 -17.38 -9.21
C GLY A 90 -12.71 -16.95 -9.75
N THR A 91 -13.11 -15.69 -9.53
CA THR A 91 -14.42 -15.18 -9.98
C THR A 91 -14.39 -14.64 -11.39
N GLY A 92 -13.22 -14.27 -11.91
CA GLY A 92 -13.02 -13.69 -13.24
C GLY A 92 -13.47 -12.25 -13.39
N ALA A 93 -13.98 -11.61 -12.32
CA ALA A 93 -14.44 -10.23 -12.36
C ALA A 93 -14.37 -9.54 -10.99
N TYR A 94 -13.94 -8.28 -10.98
CA TYR A 94 -13.81 -7.45 -9.76
C TYR A 94 -15.15 -7.07 -9.11
N TRP A 95 -16.27 -7.26 -9.81
CA TRP A 95 -17.62 -6.96 -9.33
C TRP A 95 -18.47 -8.20 -9.02
N ILE A 96 -17.93 -9.41 -9.24
CA ILE A 96 -18.65 -10.67 -8.97
C ILE A 96 -17.86 -11.43 -7.90
N PRO A 97 -18.49 -11.76 -6.78
CA PRO A 97 -19.78 -11.29 -6.26
C PRO A 97 -19.77 -9.79 -5.89
N TRP A 98 -20.94 -9.15 -5.81
CA TRP A 98 -21.06 -7.69 -5.62
C TRP A 98 -20.35 -7.12 -4.38
N TRP A 99 -20.16 -7.93 -3.33
CA TRP A 99 -19.44 -7.51 -2.14
C TRP A 99 -17.95 -7.30 -2.40
N LEU A 100 -17.38 -7.93 -3.43
CA LEU A 100 -15.99 -7.73 -3.85
C LEU A 100 -15.77 -6.30 -4.35
N LEU A 101 -16.76 -5.74 -5.05
CA LEU A 101 -16.75 -4.33 -5.45
C LEU A 101 -16.73 -3.41 -4.22
N VAL A 102 -17.56 -3.70 -3.22
CA VAL A 102 -17.59 -2.93 -1.97
C VAL A 102 -16.26 -3.02 -1.23
N TRP A 103 -15.65 -4.20 -1.19
CA TRP A 103 -14.33 -4.39 -0.60
C TRP A 103 -13.27 -3.57 -1.35
N ASN A 104 -13.23 -3.66 -2.69
CA ASN A 104 -12.32 -2.87 -3.51
C ASN A 104 -12.46 -1.36 -3.22
N ILE A 105 -13.69 -0.85 -3.13
CA ILE A 105 -13.96 0.55 -2.76
C ILE A 105 -13.41 0.88 -1.36
N ILE A 106 -13.61 0.00 -0.38
CA ILE A 106 -13.10 0.20 0.99
C ILE A 106 -11.56 0.26 0.98
N CYS A 107 -10.89 -0.66 0.28
CA CYS A 107 -9.44 -0.69 0.20
C CYS A 107 -8.88 0.56 -0.48
N VAL A 108 -9.41 0.94 -1.64
CA VAL A 108 -9.00 2.16 -2.36
C VAL A 108 -9.21 3.40 -1.50
N SER A 109 -10.38 3.52 -0.86
CA SER A 109 -10.66 4.63 0.07
C SER A 109 -9.68 4.63 1.24
N GLY A 110 -9.34 3.45 1.78
CA GLY A 110 -8.33 3.28 2.82
C GLY A 110 -6.96 3.79 2.39
N LEU A 111 -6.51 3.46 1.18
CA LEU A 111 -5.23 3.94 0.64
C LEU A 111 -5.22 5.47 0.45
N ILE A 112 -6.33 6.05 -0.04
CA ILE A 112 -6.49 7.51 -0.15
C ILE A 112 -6.44 8.16 1.24
N LEU A 113 -7.13 7.59 2.22
CA LEU A 113 -7.11 8.08 3.61
C LEU A 113 -5.71 7.98 4.22
N SER A 114 -4.96 6.91 3.94
CA SER A 114 -3.55 6.78 4.34
C SER A 114 -2.70 7.91 3.78
N LEU A 115 -2.87 8.25 2.49
CA LEU A 115 -2.16 9.36 1.87
C LEU A 115 -2.54 10.71 2.51
N ALA A 116 -3.84 10.98 2.68
CA ALA A 116 -4.31 12.20 3.31
C ALA A 116 -3.81 12.33 4.77
N TRP A 117 -3.84 11.24 5.54
CA TRP A 117 -3.33 11.19 6.90
C TRP A 117 -1.82 11.41 6.95
N TYR A 118 -1.08 10.82 6.00
CA TYR A 118 0.34 11.09 5.83
C TYR A 118 0.61 12.58 5.63
N ILE A 119 -0.06 13.22 4.66
CA ILE A 119 0.11 14.64 4.33
C ILE A 119 -0.18 15.49 5.57
N LYS A 120 -1.29 15.24 6.25
CA LYS A 120 -1.64 15.92 7.49
C LYS A 120 -0.56 15.78 8.56
N LEU A 121 -0.04 14.57 8.78
CA LEU A 121 1.05 14.33 9.72
C LEU A 121 2.33 15.06 9.32
N ARG A 122 2.63 15.15 8.02
CA ARG A 122 3.85 15.82 7.52
C ARG A 122 3.77 17.34 7.67
N TYR A 123 2.63 17.96 7.38
CA TYR A 123 2.47 19.42 7.35
C TYR A 123 1.97 20.06 8.67
N SER A 124 1.50 19.27 9.64
CA SER A 124 1.06 19.83 10.95
C SER A 124 2.21 20.18 11.90
N TYR A 125 3.46 20.24 11.43
CA TYR A 125 4.68 20.57 12.20
C TYR A 125 5.72 21.20 11.28
#